data_AF-R5KKK8-F1
#
_entry.id   AF-R5KKK8-F1
#
_cell.length_a   1.000
_cell.length_b   1.000
_cell.length_c   1.000
_cell.angle_alpha   90.00
_cell.angle_beta   90.00
_cell.angle_gamma   90.00
#
_symmetry.space_group_name_H-M   'P 1'
#
loop_
_entity.id
_entity.type
_entity.pdbx_description
1 polymer ?
#
loop_
_entity_poly.entity_id
_entity_poly.type
_entity_poly.pdbx_seq_one_letter_code
_entity_poly.pdbx_strand_id
1 'polypeptide(L)'
;MSYYYKSLNFGKIQIEKLTTSYCTNHSNELLKLINIIPYIHSGVDDLLCQKEDYFKNKWNYSYVIKNSQNKIIGVLIAYFRLADKKHIFDSLYIHRFAISPEYQNIGIGTVVLKYFINKTFKEIPWLLNITVQTNNDCENNSVIQFYKNNGFKYMYSIPYENKTDLLLLLERKNYACPKILNFEFEELNLKHPRLNVSSDFFDSKNVLPIIYFASTNEKKKEIVKFIFHNYNIDVNFVKSPIELTEPQVEKPELEEERKLVSLPLKSISRFINKNMVPYTIEDTMLFVEFFNRNGNQWELPGLDTKRWLRQMGLDGFLEIMGNTSKRRAKFVSQTGAYVKAKEYCYGRGEVYGTISYKKSEIMQPKYGTYPYFFHLLFIPDGADKTLAEMDMYEYAQYDYMRISIVQLIKNLSDFEPLQRQYTVFDYTEENN
;
A
#
# COMPACT_ATOMS: atom_id res chain seq x y z
N MET A 1 -2.02 -28.90 -11.08
CA MET A 1 -3.35 -29.17 -10.50
C MET A 1 -4.40 -28.38 -11.25
N SER A 2 -5.58 -28.98 -11.44
CA SER A 2 -6.72 -28.41 -12.17
C SER A 2 -7.92 -28.28 -11.24
N TYR A 3 -8.55 -27.12 -11.20
CA TYR A 3 -9.83 -26.94 -10.52
C TYR A 3 -10.99 -27.09 -11.51
N TYR A 4 -12.09 -27.69 -11.06
CA TYR A 4 -13.27 -27.91 -11.89
C TYR A 4 -14.50 -27.27 -11.26
N TYR A 5 -15.25 -26.55 -12.09
CA TYR A 5 -16.52 -25.93 -11.75
C TYR A 5 -17.59 -26.36 -12.74
N LYS A 6 -18.78 -26.72 -12.27
CA LYS A 6 -19.90 -27.07 -13.15
C LYS A 6 -20.78 -25.84 -13.37
N SER A 7 -20.71 -25.27 -14.58
CA SER A 7 -21.64 -24.24 -15.03
C SER A 7 -22.98 -24.87 -15.39
N LEU A 8 -24.08 -24.22 -15.00
CA LEU A 8 -25.43 -24.66 -15.34
C LEU A 8 -25.64 -24.75 -16.86
N ASN A 9 -25.03 -23.82 -17.62
CA ASN A 9 -25.30 -23.66 -19.06
C ASN A 9 -24.21 -24.24 -19.97
N PHE A 10 -22.97 -24.43 -19.48
CA PHE A 10 -21.82 -24.77 -20.32
C PHE A 10 -21.02 -25.98 -19.80
N GLY A 11 -21.63 -26.76 -18.91
CA GLY A 11 -21.03 -27.98 -18.39
C GLY A 11 -19.79 -27.70 -17.53
N LYS A 12 -18.82 -28.61 -17.60
CA LYS A 12 -17.61 -28.57 -16.76
C LYS A 12 -16.64 -27.52 -17.29
N ILE A 13 -16.36 -26.50 -16.49
CA ILE A 13 -15.29 -25.52 -16.68
C ILE A 13 -14.07 -25.99 -15.90
N GLN A 14 -12.90 -25.85 -16.50
CA GLN A 14 -11.62 -26.20 -15.91
C GLN A 14 -10.75 -24.95 -15.79
N ILE A 15 -10.13 -24.77 -14.62
CA ILE A 15 -9.13 -23.73 -14.35
C ILE A 15 -7.79 -24.42 -14.13
N GLU A 16 -6.83 -24.17 -14.99
CA GLU A 16 -5.48 -24.75 -14.92
C GLU A 16 -4.43 -23.65 -14.77
N LYS A 17 -3.35 -23.91 -14.01
CA LYS A 17 -2.20 -23.01 -13.96
C LYS A 17 -1.57 -22.91 -15.36
N LEU A 18 -1.23 -21.70 -15.78
CA LEU A 18 -0.43 -21.48 -16.98
C LEU A 18 1.02 -21.90 -16.73
N THR A 19 1.72 -22.26 -17.81
CA THR A 19 3.17 -22.48 -17.81
C THR A 19 3.78 -21.77 -19.01
N THR A 20 5.10 -21.53 -18.98
CA THR A 20 5.79 -20.99 -20.15
C THR A 20 5.56 -21.84 -21.40
N SER A 21 5.68 -23.17 -21.30
CA SER A 21 5.48 -24.07 -22.44
C SER A 21 4.05 -24.00 -22.98
N TYR A 22 3.05 -23.93 -22.10
CA TYR A 22 1.65 -23.79 -22.50
C TYR A 22 1.42 -22.47 -23.23
N CYS A 23 1.93 -21.36 -22.70
CA CYS A 23 1.82 -20.05 -23.33
C CYS A 23 2.52 -19.99 -24.69
N THR A 24 3.67 -20.64 -24.85
CA THR A 24 4.37 -20.73 -26.15
C THR A 24 3.53 -21.50 -27.16
N ASN A 25 3.02 -22.67 -26.77
CA ASN A 25 2.27 -23.56 -27.67
C ASN A 25 0.88 -23.02 -28.06
N HIS A 26 0.26 -22.22 -27.18
CA HIS A 26 -1.10 -21.66 -27.38
C HIS A 26 -1.12 -20.13 -27.52
N SER A 27 0.01 -19.51 -27.84
CA SER A 27 0.18 -18.05 -27.87
C SER A 27 -0.89 -17.36 -28.73
N ASN A 28 -1.16 -17.87 -29.93
CA ASN A 28 -2.17 -17.31 -30.84
C ASN A 28 -3.58 -17.29 -30.23
N GLU A 29 -4.00 -18.35 -29.55
CA GLU A 29 -5.32 -18.43 -28.91
C GLU A 29 -5.42 -17.50 -27.70
N LEU A 30 -4.37 -17.48 -26.86
CA LEU A 30 -4.30 -16.63 -25.69
C LEU A 30 -4.28 -15.14 -26.06
N LEU A 31 -3.52 -14.77 -27.10
CA LEU A 31 -3.45 -13.39 -27.58
C LEU A 31 -4.79 -12.91 -28.16
N LYS A 32 -5.54 -13.79 -28.84
CA LYS A 32 -6.91 -13.46 -29.28
C LYS A 32 -7.81 -13.08 -28.11
N LEU A 33 -7.69 -13.77 -26.98
CA LEU A 33 -8.45 -13.44 -25.76
C LEU A 33 -7.94 -12.16 -25.09
N ILE A 34 -6.62 -11.98 -24.99
CA ILE A 34 -6.04 -10.81 -24.32
C ILE A 34 -6.36 -9.52 -25.08
N ASN A 35 -6.30 -9.56 -26.42
CA ASN A 35 -6.50 -8.39 -27.27
C ASN A 35 -7.98 -8.00 -27.42
N ILE A 36 -8.91 -8.69 -26.75
CA ILE A 36 -10.29 -8.17 -26.59
C ILE A 36 -10.36 -7.05 -25.54
N ILE A 37 -9.35 -6.94 -24.66
CA ILE A 37 -9.30 -5.91 -23.63
C ILE A 37 -8.98 -4.57 -24.31
N PRO A 38 -9.80 -3.52 -24.12
CA PRO A 38 -9.58 -2.24 -24.77
C PRO A 38 -8.18 -1.66 -24.48
N TYR A 39 -7.59 -1.01 -25.47
CA TYR A 39 -6.24 -0.41 -25.43
C TYR A 39 -5.08 -1.40 -25.22
N ILE A 40 -5.32 -2.70 -25.34
CA ILE A 40 -4.29 -3.74 -25.26
C ILE A 40 -4.02 -4.33 -26.64
N HIS A 41 -2.77 -4.22 -27.08
CA HIS A 41 -2.27 -4.82 -28.31
C HIS A 41 -1.00 -5.61 -27.98
N SER A 42 -1.18 -6.81 -27.42
CA SER A 42 -0.06 -7.65 -26.98
C SER A 42 0.44 -8.56 -28.10
N GLY A 43 1.77 -8.63 -28.22
CA GLY A 43 2.47 -9.65 -29.00
C GLY A 43 2.89 -10.86 -28.16
N VAL A 44 3.53 -11.84 -28.81
CA VAL A 44 4.05 -13.05 -28.13
C VAL A 44 5.11 -12.68 -27.08
N ASP A 45 5.97 -11.70 -27.39
CA ASP A 45 6.99 -11.23 -26.46
C ASP A 45 6.37 -10.63 -25.20
N ASP A 46 5.30 -9.85 -25.32
CA ASP A 46 4.57 -9.29 -24.18
C ASP A 46 3.92 -10.40 -23.34
N LEU A 47 3.31 -11.38 -24.00
CA LEU A 47 2.69 -12.54 -23.33
C LEU A 47 3.72 -13.30 -22.49
N LEU A 48 4.93 -13.50 -23.00
CA LEU A 48 5.99 -14.27 -22.32
C LEU A 48 6.85 -13.42 -21.37
N CYS A 49 6.81 -12.09 -21.49
CA CYS A 49 7.63 -11.17 -20.69
C CYS A 49 7.36 -11.30 -19.17
N GLN A 50 8.42 -11.38 -18.38
CA GLN A 50 8.35 -11.40 -16.91
C GLN A 50 9.11 -10.23 -16.26
N LYS A 51 9.46 -9.19 -17.04
CA LYS A 51 10.29 -8.08 -16.54
C LYS A 51 9.62 -7.29 -15.41
N GLU A 52 8.29 -7.17 -15.46
CA GLU A 52 7.51 -6.44 -14.46
C GLU A 52 7.19 -7.29 -13.21
N ASP A 53 7.44 -8.59 -13.27
CA ASP A 53 7.18 -9.51 -12.18
C ASP A 53 8.38 -9.60 -11.25
N TYR A 54 8.22 -9.14 -10.01
CA TYR A 54 9.30 -9.09 -9.04
C TYR A 54 9.90 -10.47 -8.77
N PHE A 55 9.07 -11.51 -8.67
CA PHE A 55 9.52 -12.87 -8.37
C PHE A 55 9.86 -13.70 -9.62
N LYS A 56 9.60 -13.18 -10.83
CA LYS A 56 9.76 -13.89 -12.11
C LYS A 56 9.11 -15.28 -12.09
N ASN A 57 7.90 -15.34 -11.54
CA ASN A 57 7.12 -16.55 -11.33
C ASN A 57 5.63 -16.35 -11.62
N LYS A 58 5.25 -15.37 -12.47
CA LYS A 58 3.86 -14.99 -12.78
C LYS A 58 2.93 -16.15 -13.10
N TRP A 59 3.48 -17.24 -13.63
CA TRP A 59 2.77 -18.48 -13.93
C TRP A 59 2.20 -19.18 -12.70
N ASN A 60 2.76 -18.96 -11.51
CA ASN A 60 2.21 -19.47 -10.24
C ASN A 60 0.83 -18.89 -9.92
N TYR A 61 0.50 -17.72 -10.48
CA TYR A 61 -0.74 -16.99 -10.23
C TYR A 61 -1.57 -16.77 -11.48
N SER A 62 -1.15 -17.33 -12.62
CA SER A 62 -1.82 -17.15 -13.89
C SER A 62 -2.52 -18.44 -14.30
N TYR A 63 -3.70 -18.30 -14.89
CA TYR A 63 -4.60 -19.41 -15.16
C TYR A 63 -5.18 -19.36 -16.58
N VAL A 64 -5.31 -20.53 -17.18
CA VAL A 64 -6.12 -20.74 -18.38
C VAL A 64 -7.45 -21.35 -17.99
N ILE A 65 -8.51 -20.92 -18.65
CA ILE A 65 -9.87 -21.38 -18.43
C ILE A 65 -10.32 -22.14 -19.66
N LYS A 66 -10.75 -23.38 -19.47
CA LYS A 66 -11.18 -24.29 -20.53
C LYS A 66 -12.60 -24.78 -20.31
N ASN A 67 -13.30 -25.06 -21.40
CA ASN A 67 -14.61 -25.72 -21.35
C ASN A 67 -14.48 -27.26 -21.30
N SER A 68 -15.61 -27.96 -21.33
CA SER A 68 -15.65 -29.43 -21.28
C SER A 68 -15.05 -30.13 -22.50
N GLN A 69 -14.85 -29.42 -23.61
CA GLN A 69 -14.17 -29.91 -24.82
C GLN A 69 -12.69 -29.52 -24.85
N ASN A 70 -12.11 -29.04 -23.73
CA ASN A 70 -10.73 -28.57 -23.63
C ASN A 70 -10.40 -27.35 -24.52
N LYS A 71 -11.43 -26.65 -25.04
CA LYS A 71 -11.25 -25.37 -25.75
C LYS A 71 -10.91 -24.27 -24.75
N ILE A 72 -9.93 -23.43 -25.07
CA ILE A 72 -9.59 -22.24 -24.28
C ILE A 72 -10.71 -21.21 -24.42
N ILE A 73 -11.29 -20.81 -23.29
CA ILE A 73 -12.40 -19.84 -23.25
C ILE A 73 -12.08 -18.61 -22.41
N GLY A 74 -10.94 -18.59 -21.71
CA GLY A 74 -10.55 -17.46 -20.90
C GLY A 74 -9.13 -17.57 -20.40
N VAL A 75 -8.60 -16.45 -19.91
CA VAL A 75 -7.26 -16.34 -19.37
C VAL A 75 -7.22 -15.29 -18.26
N LEU A 76 -6.51 -15.60 -17.17
CA LEU A 76 -6.16 -14.66 -16.10
C LEU A 76 -4.64 -14.65 -15.97
N ILE A 77 -4.01 -13.49 -16.16
CA ILE A 77 -2.57 -13.29 -15.96
C ILE A 77 -2.41 -12.32 -14.80
N ALA A 78 -1.65 -12.75 -13.79
CA ALA A 78 -1.30 -11.94 -12.64
C ALA A 78 0.18 -12.10 -12.32
N TYR A 79 0.77 -11.05 -11.74
CA TYR A 79 2.16 -11.07 -11.28
C TYR A 79 2.32 -10.18 -10.05
N PHE A 80 3.40 -10.39 -9.30
CA PHE A 80 3.64 -9.58 -8.12
C PHE A 80 4.36 -8.29 -8.51
N ARG A 81 3.73 -7.15 -8.20
CA ARG A 81 4.23 -5.83 -8.52
C ARG A 81 4.62 -5.10 -7.24
N LEU A 82 5.82 -4.53 -7.23
CA LEU A 82 6.24 -3.61 -6.18
C LEU A 82 5.66 -2.20 -6.40
N ALA A 83 5.45 -1.51 -5.30
CA ALA A 83 5.01 -0.13 -5.31
C ALA A 83 5.99 0.78 -6.05
N ASP A 84 5.46 1.66 -6.88
CA ASP A 84 6.15 2.70 -7.63
C ASP A 84 5.34 4.01 -7.61
N LYS A 85 5.76 5.01 -8.40
CA LYS A 85 5.09 6.32 -8.45
C LYS A 85 3.64 6.25 -8.92
N LYS A 86 3.30 5.31 -9.81
CA LYS A 86 1.94 5.17 -10.37
C LYS A 86 1.10 4.17 -9.58
N HIS A 87 1.75 3.13 -9.08
CA HIS A 87 1.13 2.02 -8.39
C HIS A 87 1.65 1.95 -6.96
N ILE A 88 0.97 2.56 -6.00
CA ILE A 88 1.53 2.79 -4.66
C ILE A 88 1.42 1.57 -3.71
N PHE A 89 1.14 0.38 -4.25
CA PHE A 89 0.91 -0.85 -3.49
C PHE A 89 1.86 -1.95 -3.95
N ASP A 90 2.57 -2.58 -3.03
CA ASP A 90 3.05 -3.95 -3.23
C ASP A 90 1.80 -4.84 -3.27
N SER A 91 1.57 -5.51 -4.40
CA SER A 91 0.34 -6.28 -4.59
C SER A 91 0.51 -7.38 -5.62
N LEU A 92 -0.35 -8.39 -5.52
CA LEU A 92 -0.55 -9.27 -6.65
C LEU A 92 -1.49 -8.58 -7.64
N TYR A 93 -0.92 -8.15 -8.76
CA TYR A 93 -1.61 -7.34 -9.76
C TYR A 93 -2.22 -8.24 -10.84
N ILE A 94 -3.53 -8.15 -11.01
CA ILE A 94 -4.26 -8.81 -12.11
C ILE A 94 -4.01 -7.99 -13.38
N HIS A 95 -3.00 -8.41 -14.13
CA HIS A 95 -2.54 -7.72 -15.33
C HIS A 95 -3.50 -7.89 -16.51
N ARG A 96 -4.03 -9.10 -16.72
CA ARG A 96 -4.99 -9.40 -17.78
C ARG A 96 -6.04 -10.36 -17.26
N PHE A 97 -7.30 -10.07 -17.55
CA PHE A 97 -8.37 -11.02 -17.31
C PHE A 97 -9.43 -10.90 -18.40
N ALA A 98 -9.60 -11.98 -19.15
CA ALA A 98 -10.49 -12.02 -20.30
C ALA A 98 -11.23 -13.36 -20.34
N ILE A 99 -12.53 -13.28 -20.64
CA ILE A 99 -13.38 -14.42 -20.99
C ILE A 99 -13.88 -14.17 -22.42
N SER A 100 -13.83 -15.20 -23.25
CA SER A 100 -14.33 -15.15 -24.63
C SER A 100 -15.76 -14.60 -24.67
N PRO A 101 -16.11 -13.72 -25.63
CA PRO A 101 -17.43 -13.08 -25.68
C PRO A 101 -18.62 -14.04 -25.61
N GLU A 102 -18.49 -15.21 -26.24
CA GLU A 102 -19.52 -16.27 -26.25
C GLU A 102 -19.78 -16.90 -24.86
N TYR A 103 -18.90 -16.64 -23.88
CA TYR A 103 -18.95 -17.14 -22.50
C TYR A 103 -19.06 -16.01 -21.44
N GLN A 104 -19.34 -14.76 -21.86
CA GLN A 104 -19.54 -13.64 -20.94
C GLN A 104 -20.96 -13.63 -20.35
N ASN A 105 -21.16 -12.87 -19.27
CA ASN A 105 -22.48 -12.66 -18.61
C ASN A 105 -23.17 -13.91 -18.02
N ILE A 106 -22.42 -15.01 -17.83
CA ILE A 106 -22.92 -16.28 -17.28
C ILE A 106 -22.21 -16.70 -15.98
N GLY A 107 -21.47 -15.78 -15.37
CA GLY A 107 -20.82 -15.98 -14.06
C GLY A 107 -19.46 -16.67 -14.07
N ILE A 108 -18.93 -17.12 -15.21
CA ILE A 108 -17.59 -17.76 -15.29
C ILE A 108 -16.50 -16.83 -14.74
N GLY A 109 -16.50 -15.56 -15.15
CA GLY A 109 -15.53 -14.57 -14.67
C GLY A 109 -15.53 -14.41 -13.15
N THR A 110 -16.72 -14.37 -12.54
CA THR A 110 -16.88 -14.27 -11.08
C THR A 110 -16.32 -15.51 -10.37
N VAL A 111 -16.58 -16.71 -10.89
CA VAL A 111 -16.06 -17.96 -10.31
C VAL A 111 -14.54 -18.00 -10.39
N VAL A 112 -13.96 -17.64 -11.54
CA VAL A 112 -12.51 -17.63 -11.76
C VAL A 112 -11.83 -16.61 -10.85
N LEU A 113 -12.38 -15.39 -10.74
CA LEU A 113 -11.83 -14.35 -9.88
C LEU A 113 -11.89 -14.76 -8.40
N LYS A 114 -13.01 -15.32 -7.94
CA LYS A 114 -13.12 -15.84 -6.56
C LYS A 114 -12.17 -17.00 -6.30
N TYR A 115 -12.00 -17.92 -7.27
CA TYR A 115 -11.01 -18.99 -7.18
C TYR A 115 -9.60 -18.41 -7.01
N PHE A 116 -9.21 -17.46 -7.87
CA PHE A 116 -7.93 -16.77 -7.82
C PHE A 116 -7.68 -16.11 -6.45
N ILE A 117 -8.60 -15.27 -5.99
CA ILE A 117 -8.45 -14.53 -4.72
C ILE A 117 -8.27 -15.49 -3.54
N ASN A 118 -9.16 -16.50 -3.42
CA ASN A 118 -9.12 -17.47 -2.32
C ASN A 118 -7.81 -18.25 -2.31
N LYS A 119 -7.42 -18.76 -3.49
CA LYS A 119 -6.21 -19.57 -3.63
C LYS A 119 -4.98 -18.73 -3.29
N THR A 120 -4.87 -17.52 -3.82
CA THR A 120 -3.73 -16.65 -3.55
C THR A 120 -3.63 -16.25 -2.07
N PHE A 121 -4.71 -15.82 -1.43
CA PHE A 121 -4.62 -15.43 -0.01
C PHE A 121 -4.28 -16.61 0.90
N LYS A 122 -4.67 -17.82 0.52
CA LYS A 122 -4.23 -19.03 1.20
C LYS A 122 -2.75 -19.33 0.94
N GLU A 123 -2.29 -19.21 -0.31
CA GLU A 123 -0.92 -19.59 -0.77
C GLU A 123 0.15 -18.60 -0.38
N ILE A 124 -0.23 -17.35 -0.12
CA ILE A 124 0.70 -16.28 0.23
C ILE A 124 0.20 -15.64 1.53
N PRO A 125 0.57 -16.16 2.72
CA PRO A 125 0.00 -15.73 3.99
C PRO A 125 0.19 -14.23 4.26
N TRP A 126 1.33 -13.67 3.87
CA TRP A 126 1.64 -12.25 4.05
C TRP A 126 0.94 -11.31 3.06
N LEU A 127 0.31 -11.80 1.99
CA LEU A 127 -0.29 -10.92 0.99
C LEU A 127 -1.55 -10.24 1.55
N LEU A 128 -1.55 -8.91 1.67
CA LEU A 128 -2.72 -8.12 2.05
C LEU A 128 -3.50 -7.58 0.86
N ASN A 129 -2.83 -7.34 -0.28
CA ASN A 129 -3.40 -6.57 -1.38
C ASN A 129 -3.41 -7.33 -2.71
N ILE A 130 -4.58 -7.34 -3.36
CA ILE A 130 -4.73 -7.68 -4.78
C ILE A 130 -5.21 -6.44 -5.49
N THR A 131 -4.58 -6.07 -6.60
CA THR A 131 -4.95 -4.88 -7.36
C THR A 131 -5.32 -5.23 -8.79
N VAL A 132 -6.12 -4.36 -9.40
CA VAL A 132 -6.41 -4.41 -10.83
C VAL A 132 -6.55 -3.00 -11.37
N GLN A 133 -6.19 -2.83 -12.64
CA GLN A 133 -6.31 -1.57 -13.36
C GLN A 133 -7.26 -1.77 -14.53
N THR A 134 -8.15 -0.80 -14.76
CA THR A 134 -9.13 -0.85 -15.84
C THR A 134 -9.40 0.55 -16.36
N ASN A 135 -9.72 0.73 -17.65
CA ASN A 135 -9.97 2.07 -18.19
C ASN A 135 -11.23 2.70 -17.57
N ASN A 136 -11.28 4.03 -17.53
CA ASN A 136 -12.41 4.81 -17.01
C ASN A 136 -13.41 5.22 -18.10
N ASP A 137 -13.55 4.42 -19.15
CA ASP A 137 -14.48 4.74 -20.24
C ASP A 137 -15.88 4.23 -19.92
N CYS A 138 -16.90 4.93 -20.42
CA CYS A 138 -18.30 4.58 -20.17
C CYS A 138 -18.64 3.15 -20.63
N GLU A 139 -18.03 2.71 -21.74
CA GLU A 139 -18.17 1.36 -22.30
C GLU A 139 -17.66 0.26 -21.36
N ASN A 140 -16.75 0.61 -20.45
CA ASN A 140 -16.11 -0.32 -19.53
C ASN A 140 -16.75 -0.35 -18.13
N ASN A 141 -17.87 0.36 -17.94
CA ASN A 141 -18.57 0.40 -16.65
C ASN A 141 -19.00 -0.99 -16.17
N SER A 142 -19.35 -1.91 -17.08
CA SER A 142 -19.69 -3.30 -16.73
C SER A 142 -18.51 -4.03 -16.05
N VAL A 143 -17.28 -3.79 -16.50
CA VAL A 143 -16.05 -4.36 -15.93
C VAL A 143 -15.73 -3.72 -14.57
N ILE A 144 -15.93 -2.40 -14.44
CA ILE A 144 -15.77 -1.71 -13.16
C ILE A 144 -16.74 -2.28 -12.12
N GLN A 145 -18.02 -2.45 -12.49
CA GLN A 145 -19.02 -3.06 -11.60
C GLN A 145 -18.71 -4.53 -11.32
N PHE A 146 -18.20 -5.28 -12.29
CA PHE A 146 -17.74 -6.64 -12.10
C PHE A 146 -16.71 -6.74 -10.96
N TYR A 147 -15.68 -5.90 -10.95
CA TYR A 147 -14.70 -5.89 -9.86
C TYR A 147 -15.29 -5.41 -8.54
N LYS A 148 -16.11 -4.35 -8.54
CA LYS A 148 -16.77 -3.85 -7.33
C LYS A 148 -17.66 -4.90 -6.67
N ASN A 149 -18.43 -5.64 -7.47
CA ASN A 149 -19.29 -6.74 -7.01
C ASN A 149 -18.48 -7.92 -6.44
N ASN A 150 -17.18 -7.99 -6.72
CA ASN A 150 -16.25 -8.96 -6.14
C ASN A 150 -15.38 -8.36 -5.01
N GLY A 151 -15.78 -7.21 -4.45
CA GLY A 151 -15.19 -6.61 -3.26
C GLY A 151 -14.07 -5.60 -3.52
N PHE A 152 -13.70 -5.36 -4.78
CA PHE A 152 -12.70 -4.35 -5.10
C PHE A 152 -13.25 -2.94 -4.85
N LYS A 153 -12.42 -2.08 -4.26
CA LYS A 153 -12.74 -0.67 -4.01
C LYS A 153 -11.92 0.21 -4.94
N TYR A 154 -12.53 1.29 -5.41
CA TYR A 154 -11.81 2.32 -6.16
C TYR A 154 -10.81 3.03 -5.25
N MET A 155 -9.59 3.22 -5.75
CA MET A 155 -8.52 3.91 -5.02
C MET A 155 -8.25 5.29 -5.62
N TYR A 156 -7.85 5.32 -6.89
CA TYR A 156 -7.53 6.56 -7.59
C TYR A 156 -7.47 6.32 -9.10
N SER A 157 -7.34 7.42 -9.85
CA SER A 157 -7.21 7.43 -11.30
C SER A 157 -5.75 7.71 -11.70
N ILE A 158 -5.27 7.03 -12.74
CA ILE A 158 -3.94 7.20 -13.31
C ILE A 158 -4.11 7.80 -14.71
N PRO A 159 -3.69 9.05 -14.92
CA PRO A 159 -3.75 9.67 -16.25
C PRO A 159 -2.63 9.12 -17.15
N TYR A 160 -3.01 8.79 -18.39
CA TYR A 160 -2.11 8.51 -19.51
C TYR A 160 -2.43 9.49 -20.64
N GLU A 161 -1.55 9.55 -21.66
CA GLU A 161 -1.70 10.48 -22.78
C GLU A 161 -3.03 10.34 -23.52
N ASN A 162 -3.53 9.12 -23.68
CA ASN A 162 -4.72 8.80 -24.47
C ASN A 162 -5.88 8.20 -23.68
N LYS A 163 -5.72 7.99 -22.36
CA LYS A 163 -6.74 7.37 -21.52
C LYS A 163 -6.53 7.69 -20.05
N THR A 164 -7.56 7.44 -19.25
CA THR A 164 -7.44 7.42 -17.78
C THR A 164 -7.80 6.02 -17.30
N ASP A 165 -6.93 5.41 -16.50
CA ASP A 165 -7.23 4.13 -15.88
C ASP A 165 -7.59 4.32 -14.41
N LEU A 166 -8.53 3.50 -13.92
CA LEU A 166 -8.87 3.37 -12.51
C LEU A 166 -8.04 2.25 -11.89
N LEU A 167 -7.43 2.54 -10.74
CA LEU A 167 -6.86 1.51 -9.89
C LEU A 167 -7.91 1.06 -8.87
N LEU A 168 -8.15 -0.26 -8.83
CA LEU A 168 -9.04 -0.90 -7.87
C LEU A 168 -8.23 -1.83 -6.95
N LEU A 169 -8.56 -1.83 -5.66
CA LEU A 169 -7.88 -2.59 -4.61
C LEU A 169 -8.85 -3.54 -3.91
N LEU A 170 -8.43 -4.78 -3.74
CA LEU A 170 -9.03 -5.73 -2.82
C LEU A 170 -8.06 -5.98 -1.66
N GLU A 171 -8.47 -5.56 -0.47
CA GLU A 171 -7.75 -5.85 0.78
C GLU A 171 -8.23 -7.19 1.36
N ARG A 172 -7.31 -8.02 1.84
CA ARG A 172 -7.60 -9.32 2.47
C ARG A 172 -8.67 -9.21 3.56
N LYS A 173 -8.58 -8.21 4.45
CA LYS A 173 -9.52 -8.00 5.56
C LYS A 173 -10.97 -7.78 5.12
N ASN A 174 -11.19 -7.30 3.89
CA ASN A 174 -12.51 -7.01 3.35
C ASN A 174 -13.08 -8.20 2.56
N TYR A 175 -12.30 -9.26 2.34
CA TYR A 175 -12.71 -10.38 1.51
C TYR A 175 -13.19 -11.55 2.38
N ALA A 176 -14.51 -11.78 2.38
CA ALA A 176 -15.10 -12.94 3.03
C ALA A 176 -14.86 -14.20 2.17
N CYS A 177 -14.07 -15.13 2.69
CA CYS A 177 -13.82 -16.42 2.04
C CYS A 177 -15.15 -17.19 1.88
N PRO A 178 -15.58 -17.53 0.64
CA PRO A 178 -16.73 -18.39 0.44
C PRO A 178 -16.41 -19.79 0.99
N LYS A 179 -17.19 -20.26 1.98
CA LYS A 179 -17.04 -21.58 2.65
C LYS A 179 -17.04 -22.81 1.71
N ILE A 180 -17.36 -22.64 0.43
CA ILE A 180 -17.77 -23.72 -0.49
C ILE A 180 -16.61 -24.21 -1.37
N LEU A 181 -15.44 -23.61 -1.27
CA LEU A 181 -14.35 -23.83 -2.21
C LEU A 181 -13.26 -24.74 -1.61
N ASN A 182 -13.48 -26.05 -1.68
CA ASN A 182 -12.48 -27.06 -1.33
C ASN A 182 -11.48 -27.23 -2.48
N PHE A 183 -10.22 -26.87 -2.23
CA PHE A 183 -9.12 -27.09 -3.18
C PHE A 183 -7.90 -27.67 -2.47
N GLU A 184 -7.13 -28.46 -3.20
CA GLU A 184 -5.76 -28.81 -2.83
C GLU A 184 -4.90 -27.56 -2.78
N PHE A 185 -4.10 -27.48 -1.73
CA PHE A 185 -3.29 -26.33 -1.38
C PHE A 185 -1.83 -26.75 -1.32
N GLU A 186 -1.00 -26.03 -2.07
CA GLU A 186 0.45 -26.08 -1.94
C GLU A 186 0.90 -24.71 -1.45
N GLU A 187 1.42 -24.62 -0.23
CA GLU A 187 1.94 -23.37 0.30
C GLU A 187 3.07 -22.87 -0.60
N LEU A 188 2.90 -21.67 -1.15
CA LEU A 188 3.98 -21.06 -1.91
C LEU A 188 4.96 -20.45 -0.92
N ASN A 189 6.16 -21.02 -0.84
CA ASN A 189 7.24 -20.52 0.00
C ASN A 189 7.85 -19.23 -0.60
N LEU A 190 7.04 -18.18 -0.74
CA LEU A 190 7.45 -16.86 -1.22
C LEU A 190 7.86 -15.99 -0.04
N LYS A 191 9.11 -15.56 -0.05
CA LYS A 191 9.59 -14.56 0.92
C LYS A 191 8.87 -13.24 0.71
N HIS A 192 8.56 -12.57 1.81
CA HIS A 192 8.03 -11.22 1.76
C HIS A 192 9.05 -10.27 1.09
N PRO A 193 8.64 -9.42 0.14
CA PRO A 193 9.56 -8.67 -0.73
C PRO A 193 10.35 -7.56 -0.03
N ARG A 194 9.90 -7.10 1.14
CA ARG A 194 10.49 -5.95 1.84
C ARG A 194 11.15 -6.31 3.17
N LEU A 195 10.73 -7.40 3.80
CA LEU A 195 11.13 -7.71 5.18
C LEU A 195 11.33 -9.21 5.28
N ASN A 196 12.50 -9.63 5.77
CA ASN A 196 12.74 -11.02 6.10
C ASN A 196 12.18 -11.30 7.49
N VAL A 197 11.29 -12.29 7.57
CA VAL A 197 10.59 -12.64 8.80
C VAL A 197 10.71 -14.13 9.01
N SER A 198 10.89 -14.56 10.26
CA SER A 198 10.93 -15.98 10.62
C SER A 198 10.01 -16.22 11.81
N SER A 199 9.10 -17.19 11.66
CA SER A 199 8.26 -17.66 12.77
C SER A 199 9.07 -18.46 13.79
N ASP A 200 10.05 -19.26 13.34
CA ASP A 200 10.91 -20.10 14.18
C ASP A 200 12.38 -20.11 13.72
N PHE A 201 13.31 -20.55 14.60
CA PHE A 201 14.73 -20.74 14.27
C PHE A 201 14.99 -21.91 13.30
N PHE A 202 14.07 -22.88 13.24
CA PHE A 202 14.25 -24.13 12.48
C PHE A 202 13.29 -24.26 11.29
N ASP A 203 12.22 -23.46 11.22
CA ASP A 203 11.20 -23.54 10.18
C ASP A 203 10.78 -22.11 9.76
N SER A 204 11.32 -21.66 8.64
CA SER A 204 11.05 -20.32 8.11
C SER A 204 9.71 -20.32 7.36
N LYS A 205 8.61 -20.14 8.08
CA LYS A 205 7.32 -19.87 7.44
C LYS A 205 7.24 -18.41 7.03
N ASN A 206 6.74 -18.15 5.83
CA ASN A 206 6.50 -16.78 5.37
C ASN A 206 5.23 -16.24 6.03
N VAL A 207 5.41 -15.52 7.12
CA VAL A 207 4.32 -14.87 7.86
C VAL A 207 4.17 -13.42 7.45
N LEU A 208 3.01 -12.83 7.78
CA LEU A 208 2.76 -11.41 7.57
C LEU A 208 3.64 -10.59 8.53
N PRO A 209 4.50 -9.68 8.02
CA PRO A 209 5.27 -8.82 8.89
C PRO A 209 4.40 -7.92 9.76
N ILE A 210 4.74 -7.78 11.04
CA ILE A 210 4.01 -6.93 11.99
C ILE A 210 4.96 -5.86 12.55
N ILE A 211 4.50 -4.61 12.55
CA ILE A 211 5.13 -3.48 13.23
C ILE A 211 4.27 -3.11 14.44
N TYR A 212 4.89 -2.95 15.60
CA TYR A 212 4.22 -2.40 16.77
C TYR A 212 4.36 -0.89 16.73
N PHE A 213 3.26 -0.15 16.69
CA PHE A 213 3.28 1.29 16.50
C PHE A 213 2.62 2.01 17.66
N ALA A 214 3.31 2.98 18.26
CA ALA A 214 2.78 3.73 19.38
C ALA A 214 2.33 5.13 18.96
N SER A 215 1.03 5.39 19.12
CA SER A 215 0.45 6.71 18.96
C SER A 215 -0.87 6.81 19.71
N THR A 216 -1.22 8.00 20.15
CA THR A 216 -2.53 8.35 20.70
C THR A 216 -3.44 9.04 19.68
N ASN A 217 -2.92 9.38 18.49
CA ASN A 217 -3.68 10.07 17.45
C ASN A 217 -4.36 9.04 16.51
N GLU A 218 -5.67 8.89 16.61
CA GLU A 218 -6.45 7.94 15.78
C GLU A 218 -6.32 8.21 14.28
N LYS A 219 -6.29 9.47 13.85
CA LYS A 219 -6.08 9.81 12.43
C LYS A 219 -4.69 9.44 11.95
N LYS A 220 -3.67 9.58 12.81
CA LYS A 220 -2.31 9.09 12.52
C LYS A 220 -2.30 7.56 12.40
N LYS A 221 -3.00 6.85 13.28
CA LYS A 221 -3.11 5.39 13.20
C LYS A 221 -3.75 4.94 11.89
N GLU A 222 -4.84 5.58 11.46
CA GLU A 222 -5.49 5.29 10.18
C GLU A 222 -4.50 5.38 9.00
N ILE A 223 -3.76 6.50 8.89
CA ILE A 223 -2.84 6.72 7.76
C ILE A 223 -1.59 5.82 7.85
N VAL A 224 -1.03 5.60 9.03
CA VAL A 224 0.13 4.72 9.23
C VAL A 224 -0.23 3.29 8.87
N LYS A 225 -1.39 2.79 9.34
CA LYS A 225 -1.87 1.46 8.98
C LYS A 225 -2.03 1.33 7.47
N PHE A 226 -2.65 2.34 6.84
CA PHE A 226 -2.79 2.36 5.40
C PHE A 226 -1.44 2.32 4.66
N ILE A 227 -0.46 3.14 5.05
CA ILE A 227 0.87 3.16 4.43
C ILE A 227 1.57 1.80 4.57
N PHE A 228 1.62 1.22 5.77
CA PHE A 228 2.27 -0.10 5.95
C PHE A 228 1.52 -1.22 5.22
N HIS A 229 0.19 -1.17 5.20
CA HIS A 229 -0.64 -2.14 4.47
C HIS A 229 -0.33 -2.11 2.99
N ASN A 230 -0.02 -0.95 2.40
CA ASN A 230 0.43 -0.85 1.01
C ASN A 230 1.68 -1.68 0.71
N TYR A 231 2.50 -2.01 1.71
CA TYR A 231 3.72 -2.82 1.57
C TYR A 231 3.56 -4.24 2.10
N ASN A 232 2.31 -4.70 2.31
CA ASN A 232 1.98 -6.01 2.91
C ASN A 232 2.56 -6.20 4.32
N ILE A 233 2.60 -5.13 5.11
CA ILE A 233 3.05 -5.13 6.50
C ILE A 233 1.88 -4.72 7.38
N ASP A 234 1.55 -5.49 8.41
CA ASP A 234 0.52 -5.14 9.37
C ASP A 234 1.06 -4.26 10.50
N VAL A 235 0.15 -3.58 11.18
CA VAL A 235 0.44 -2.66 12.27
C VAL A 235 -0.41 -3.00 13.47
N ASN A 236 0.25 -3.34 14.58
CA ASN A 236 -0.38 -3.48 15.87
C ASN A 236 -0.19 -2.19 16.67
N PHE A 237 -1.29 -1.51 17.01
CA PHE A 237 -1.22 -0.28 17.78
C PHE A 237 -1.11 -0.57 19.27
N VAL A 238 -0.03 -0.10 19.87
CA VAL A 238 0.30 -0.38 21.27
C VAL A 238 0.29 0.89 22.10
N LYS A 239 -0.14 0.76 23.35
CA LYS A 239 0.04 1.82 24.34
C LYS A 239 1.50 1.85 24.76
N SER A 240 2.03 3.06 24.91
CA SER A 240 3.35 3.25 25.48
C SER A 240 3.36 2.72 26.93
N PRO A 241 4.27 1.82 27.34
CA PRO A 241 4.38 1.36 28.73
C PRO A 241 4.73 2.47 29.73
N ILE A 242 5.20 3.62 29.26
CA ILE A 242 5.47 4.81 30.09
C ILE A 242 4.91 6.05 29.43
N GLU A 243 4.67 7.10 30.22
CA GLU A 243 4.39 8.42 29.66
C GLU A 243 5.64 8.96 28.96
N LEU A 244 5.49 9.35 27.69
CA LEU A 244 6.58 9.91 26.90
C LEU A 244 6.43 11.42 26.87
N THR A 245 7.41 12.11 27.45
CA THR A 245 7.54 13.56 27.31
C THR A 245 8.18 13.87 25.96
N GLU A 246 7.57 14.78 25.20
CA GLU A 246 8.15 15.29 23.96
C GLU A 246 9.48 16.01 24.27
N PRO A 247 10.60 15.56 23.71
CA PRO A 247 11.91 16.10 24.07
C PRO A 247 12.00 17.57 23.64
N GLN A 248 12.58 18.40 24.50
CA GLN A 248 12.93 19.77 24.15
C GLN A 248 14.18 19.70 23.27
N VAL A 249 14.02 20.09 22.01
CA VAL A 249 15.09 20.06 21.01
C VAL A 249 15.33 21.50 20.55
N GLU A 250 16.57 21.96 20.62
CA GLU A 250 16.90 23.39 20.54
C GLU A 250 17.22 23.88 19.12
N LYS A 251 17.59 22.97 18.20
CA LYS A 251 18.03 23.32 16.84
C LYS A 251 17.39 22.44 15.78
N PRO A 252 17.09 22.97 14.58
CA PRO A 252 16.49 22.25 13.46
C PRO A 252 17.56 21.56 12.59
N GLU A 253 18.51 20.87 13.21
CA GLU A 253 19.53 20.10 12.51
C GLU A 253 19.06 18.64 12.34
N LEU A 254 19.53 17.93 11.31
CA LEU A 254 19.09 16.56 11.02
C LEU A 254 19.19 15.61 12.23
N GLU A 255 20.27 15.71 13.00
CA GLU A 255 20.46 14.88 14.21
C GLU A 255 19.52 15.29 15.35
N GLU A 256 19.17 16.57 15.43
CA GLU A 256 18.24 17.10 16.42
C GLU A 256 16.78 16.71 16.08
N GLU A 257 16.36 16.80 14.81
CA GLU A 257 15.08 16.27 14.35
C GLU A 257 14.93 14.78 14.73
N ARG A 258 16.01 13.99 14.58
CA ARG A 258 16.02 12.57 14.97
C ARG A 258 15.85 12.36 16.48
N LYS A 259 16.20 13.33 17.33
CA LYS A 259 15.99 13.22 18.79
C LYS A 259 14.52 13.11 19.18
N LEU A 260 13.61 13.66 18.37
CA LEU A 260 12.16 13.52 18.57
C LEU A 260 11.72 12.05 18.65
N VAL A 261 12.35 11.18 17.87
CA VAL A 261 12.03 9.74 17.90
C VAL A 261 13.07 8.92 18.66
N SER A 262 14.36 9.28 18.59
CA SER A 262 15.40 8.47 19.22
C SER A 262 15.41 8.56 20.75
N LEU A 263 15.09 9.73 21.35
CA LEU A 263 15.05 9.86 22.81
C LEU A 263 13.87 9.10 23.42
N PRO A 264 12.61 9.24 22.93
CA PRO A 264 11.51 8.42 23.45
C PRO A 264 11.74 6.93 23.26
N LEU A 265 12.30 6.50 22.11
CA LEU A 265 12.65 5.10 21.87
C LEU A 265 13.70 4.59 22.86
N LYS A 266 14.73 5.37 23.16
CA LYS A 266 15.74 5.00 24.17
C LYS A 266 15.12 4.85 25.55
N SER A 267 14.27 5.80 25.96
CA SER A 267 13.57 5.76 27.26
C SER A 267 12.69 4.53 27.40
N ILE A 268 11.98 4.16 26.34
CA ILE A 268 11.00 3.06 26.38
C ILE A 268 11.61 1.67 26.12
N SER A 269 12.76 1.60 25.44
CA SER A 269 13.41 0.34 25.02
C SER A 269 13.56 -0.69 26.13
N ARG A 270 13.73 -0.27 27.38
CA ARG A 270 13.88 -1.15 28.55
C ARG A 270 12.57 -1.84 28.99
N PHE A 271 11.44 -1.34 28.53
CA PHE A 271 10.10 -1.83 28.86
C PHE A 271 9.45 -2.61 27.71
N ILE A 272 10.07 -2.60 26.52
CA ILE A 272 9.55 -3.30 25.35
C ILE A 272 9.86 -4.79 25.47
N ASN A 273 8.82 -5.62 25.36
CA ASN A 273 8.97 -7.07 25.30
C ASN A 273 9.66 -7.47 23.99
N LYS A 274 10.50 -8.51 24.01
CA LYS A 274 11.14 -9.09 22.81
C LYS A 274 10.14 -9.49 21.72
N ASN A 275 8.88 -9.79 22.08
CA ASN A 275 7.84 -10.12 21.10
C ASN A 275 7.19 -8.86 20.46
N MET A 276 7.52 -7.67 20.96
CA MET A 276 6.97 -6.38 20.53
C MET A 276 7.98 -5.59 19.69
N VAL A 277 8.79 -6.30 18.88
CA VAL A 277 9.77 -5.68 17.98
C VAL A 277 9.42 -6.00 16.53
N PRO A 278 9.61 -5.04 15.60
CA PRO A 278 10.08 -3.68 15.83
C PRO A 278 9.00 -2.78 16.45
N TYR A 279 9.40 -1.97 17.44
CA TYR A 279 8.55 -0.98 18.11
C TYR A 279 8.81 0.40 17.51
N THR A 280 7.79 1.00 16.91
CA THR A 280 7.91 2.18 16.06
C THR A 280 7.14 3.37 16.64
N ILE A 281 7.73 4.56 16.48
CA ILE A 281 7.09 5.85 16.71
C ILE A 281 7.35 6.78 15.52
N GLU A 282 6.52 7.80 15.38
CA GLU A 282 6.63 8.81 14.33
C GLU A 282 6.29 10.20 14.86
N ASP A 283 7.05 11.19 14.37
CA ASP A 283 6.77 12.59 14.58
C ASP A 283 6.91 13.46 13.32
N THR A 284 6.05 14.48 13.23
CA THR A 284 5.87 15.35 12.07
C THR A 284 6.13 16.81 12.46
N MET A 285 6.87 17.52 11.60
CA MET A 285 7.23 18.93 11.76
C MET A 285 6.89 19.73 10.50
N LEU A 286 6.54 21.01 10.67
CA LEU A 286 6.42 22.00 9.61
C LEU A 286 7.39 23.15 9.89
N PHE A 287 8.24 23.48 8.94
CA PHE A 287 9.10 24.67 9.01
C PHE A 287 8.66 25.69 7.98
N VAL A 288 8.59 26.97 8.35
CA VAL A 288 8.12 28.04 7.45
C VAL A 288 9.09 29.23 7.47
N GLU A 289 9.49 29.66 6.27
CA GLU A 289 10.52 30.68 6.03
C GLU A 289 10.21 32.00 6.72
N PHE A 290 8.94 32.37 6.80
CA PHE A 290 8.48 33.58 7.49
C PHE A 290 9.03 33.72 8.92
N PHE A 291 9.19 32.60 9.63
CA PHE A 291 9.63 32.60 11.03
C PHE A 291 11.15 32.44 11.19
N ASN A 292 11.92 32.42 10.10
CA ASN A 292 13.38 32.31 10.17
C ASN A 292 13.99 33.63 10.68
N ARG A 293 14.63 33.60 11.85
CA ARG A 293 15.20 34.80 12.51
C ARG A 293 16.37 35.42 11.73
N ASN A 294 17.17 34.60 11.03
CA ASN A 294 18.36 35.02 10.29
C ASN A 294 18.34 34.65 8.80
N GLY A 295 17.15 34.46 8.22
CA GLY A 295 16.94 34.19 6.79
C GLY A 295 17.35 32.79 6.29
N ASN A 296 18.32 32.12 6.94
CA ASN A 296 18.90 30.87 6.43
C ASN A 296 18.58 29.61 7.27
N GLN A 297 17.95 29.76 8.44
CA GLN A 297 17.73 28.63 9.37
C GLN A 297 16.24 28.36 9.56
N TRP A 298 15.82 27.15 9.20
CA TRP A 298 14.45 26.65 9.31
C TRP A 298 14.09 26.37 10.78
N GLU A 299 13.53 27.32 11.51
CA GLU A 299 13.33 27.15 12.96
C GLU A 299 11.90 26.78 13.34
N LEU A 300 10.93 27.63 12.98
CA LEU A 300 9.56 27.58 13.51
C LEU A 300 8.53 27.33 12.39
N PRO A 301 7.37 26.74 12.70
CA PRO A 301 7.01 26.10 13.97
C PRO A 301 7.90 24.90 14.36
N GLY A 302 8.48 24.24 13.37
CA GLY A 302 9.44 23.16 13.50
C GLY A 302 8.98 22.07 14.46
N LEU A 303 9.73 21.89 15.53
CA LEU A 303 9.49 20.86 16.54
C LEU A 303 8.21 21.14 17.36
N ASP A 304 7.80 22.40 17.46
CA ASP A 304 6.61 22.83 18.20
C ASP A 304 5.33 22.84 17.35
N THR A 305 5.35 22.27 16.14
CA THR A 305 4.23 22.41 15.18
C THR A 305 2.87 22.03 15.78
N LYS A 306 2.80 20.97 16.61
CA LYS A 306 1.56 20.55 17.29
C LYS A 306 1.07 21.58 18.31
N ARG A 307 1.99 22.24 19.03
CA ARG A 307 1.68 23.27 20.02
C ARG A 307 1.15 24.51 19.33
N TRP A 308 1.79 24.93 18.25
CA TRP A 308 1.34 26.05 17.42
C TRP A 308 -0.07 25.83 16.89
N LEU A 309 -0.34 24.67 16.28
CA LEU A 309 -1.68 24.38 15.77
C LEU A 309 -2.74 24.42 16.87
N ARG A 310 -2.43 23.88 18.05
CA ARG A 310 -3.38 23.84 19.18
C ARG A 310 -3.69 25.22 19.75
N GLN A 311 -2.69 26.09 19.83
CA GLN A 311 -2.82 27.41 20.45
C GLN A 311 -3.43 28.44 19.51
N MET A 312 -3.06 28.40 18.23
CA MET A 312 -3.40 29.44 17.26
C MET A 312 -4.39 29.01 16.19
N GLY A 313 -4.51 27.71 15.93
CA GLY A 313 -5.22 27.22 14.76
C GLY A 313 -4.59 27.64 13.44
N LEU A 314 -5.25 27.30 12.34
CA LEU A 314 -4.80 27.66 10.99
C LEU A 314 -5.06 29.14 10.67
N ASP A 315 -6.17 29.69 11.17
CA ASP A 315 -6.56 31.08 10.89
C ASP A 315 -5.61 32.06 11.58
N GLY A 316 -5.29 31.84 12.86
CA GLY A 316 -4.29 32.64 13.56
C GLY A 316 -2.90 32.50 12.96
N PHE A 317 -2.56 31.32 12.41
CA PHE A 317 -1.30 31.14 11.69
C PHE A 317 -1.23 31.98 10.41
N LEU A 318 -2.31 32.00 9.62
CA LEU A 318 -2.42 32.85 8.43
C LEU A 318 -2.43 34.34 8.76
N GLU A 319 -3.13 34.74 9.83
CA GLU A 319 -3.20 36.12 10.32
C GLU A 319 -1.81 36.66 10.67
N ILE A 320 -1.01 35.89 11.41
CA ILE A 320 0.38 36.25 11.73
C ILE A 320 1.24 36.42 10.47
N MET A 321 1.08 35.54 9.49
CA MET A 321 1.83 35.64 8.23
C MET A 321 1.39 36.82 7.36
N GLY A 322 0.13 37.25 7.47
CA GLY A 322 -0.46 38.30 6.66
C GLY A 322 -0.23 38.08 5.16
N ASN A 323 0.13 39.16 4.45
CA ASN A 323 0.44 39.15 3.02
C ASN A 323 1.93 39.03 2.70
N THR A 324 2.72 38.44 3.60
CA THR A 324 4.17 38.26 3.38
C THR A 324 4.46 37.40 2.15
N SER A 325 5.55 37.71 1.45
CA SER A 325 6.09 36.88 0.36
C SER A 325 6.93 35.70 0.85
N LYS A 326 7.35 35.70 2.13
CA LYS A 326 8.19 34.64 2.73
C LYS A 326 7.37 33.42 3.14
N ARG A 327 6.72 32.76 2.19
CA ARG A 327 5.79 31.65 2.45
C ARG A 327 6.36 30.28 2.18
N ARG A 328 7.65 30.17 1.80
CA ARG A 328 8.27 28.87 1.58
C ARG A 328 8.20 28.04 2.86
N ALA A 329 7.99 26.75 2.72
CA ALA A 329 7.85 25.83 3.83
C ALA A 329 8.38 24.45 3.47
N LYS A 330 8.57 23.63 4.50
CA LYS A 330 8.84 22.21 4.34
C LYS A 330 8.18 21.39 5.45
N PHE A 331 7.59 20.26 5.06
CA PHE A 331 7.18 19.22 5.98
C PHE A 331 8.29 18.21 6.16
N VAL A 332 8.45 17.72 7.38
CA VAL A 332 9.36 16.64 7.73
C VAL A 332 8.63 15.60 8.58
N SER A 333 8.76 14.32 8.24
CA SER A 333 8.38 13.19 9.10
C SER A 333 9.62 12.41 9.49
N GLN A 334 9.74 12.13 10.78
CA GLN A 334 10.76 11.25 11.35
C GLN A 334 10.07 10.03 11.93
N THR A 335 10.46 8.86 11.46
CA THR A 335 10.04 7.58 12.01
C THR A 335 11.24 6.92 12.66
N GLY A 336 11.04 6.26 13.79
CA GLY A 336 12.08 5.50 14.44
C GLY A 336 11.53 4.16 14.92
N ALA A 337 12.34 3.12 14.82
CA ALA A 337 12.02 1.80 15.35
C ALA A 337 13.11 1.30 16.29
N TYR A 338 12.72 0.76 17.44
CA TYR A 338 13.57 -0.09 18.26
C TYR A 338 13.46 -1.54 17.78
N VAL A 339 14.61 -2.18 17.53
CA VAL A 339 14.67 -3.53 16.94
C VAL A 339 15.16 -4.56 17.94
N LYS A 340 16.33 -4.32 18.56
CA LYS A 340 16.89 -5.14 19.64
C LYS A 340 17.88 -4.32 20.46
N ALA A 341 18.52 -4.92 21.47
CA ALA A 341 19.38 -4.26 22.45
C ALA A 341 20.27 -3.13 21.87
N LYS A 342 19.89 -1.87 22.13
CA LYS A 342 20.57 -0.63 21.65
C LYS A 342 20.59 -0.42 20.13
N GLU A 343 19.85 -1.21 19.37
CA GLU A 343 19.73 -1.10 17.93
C GLU A 343 18.42 -0.41 17.54
N TYR A 344 18.55 0.61 16.68
CA TYR A 344 17.45 1.45 16.24
C TYR A 344 17.56 1.70 14.73
N CYS A 345 16.42 1.70 14.05
CA CYS A 345 16.29 2.13 12.66
C CYS A 345 15.56 3.47 12.61
N TYR A 346 15.89 4.29 11.63
CA TYR A 346 15.24 5.59 11.43
C TYR A 346 14.85 5.76 9.98
N GLY A 347 13.74 6.43 9.72
CA GLY A 347 13.34 6.88 8.41
C GLY A 347 13.05 8.38 8.45
N ARG A 348 13.40 9.10 7.38
CA ARG A 348 13.12 10.52 7.23
C ARG A 348 12.45 10.76 5.88
N GLY A 349 11.37 11.52 5.89
CA GLY A 349 10.74 12.03 4.69
C GLY A 349 10.58 13.53 4.79
N GLU A 350 10.84 14.22 3.69
CA GLU A 350 10.78 15.68 3.61
C GLU A 350 10.16 16.10 2.29
N VAL A 351 9.30 17.11 2.33
CA VAL A 351 8.64 17.70 1.16
C VAL A 351 8.67 19.22 1.29
N TYR A 352 9.15 19.89 0.25
CA TYR A 352 9.18 21.35 0.14
C TYR A 352 7.91 21.87 -0.52
N GLY A 353 7.57 23.11 -0.23
CA GLY A 353 6.37 23.76 -0.74
C GLY A 353 6.22 25.19 -0.25
N THR A 354 4.99 25.67 -0.31
CA THR A 354 4.61 27.02 0.07
C THR A 354 3.32 27.01 0.88
N ILE A 355 3.22 27.89 1.88
CA ILE A 355 1.97 28.14 2.61
C ILE A 355 1.07 29.04 1.75
N SER A 356 -0.13 28.56 1.44
CA SER A 356 -1.16 29.33 0.74
C SER A 356 -1.62 30.55 1.53
N TYR A 357 -2.26 31.49 0.84
CA TYR A 357 -2.83 32.71 1.46
C TYR A 357 -4.17 32.46 2.16
N LYS A 358 -4.82 31.33 1.86
CA LYS A 358 -6.13 30.97 2.41
C LYS A 358 -6.18 29.47 2.65
N LYS A 359 -7.00 29.08 3.60
CA LYS A 359 -7.30 27.68 3.86
C LYS A 359 -8.12 27.06 2.73
N SER A 360 -7.77 25.85 2.35
CA SER A 360 -8.58 25.07 1.41
C SER A 360 -9.87 24.60 2.05
N GLU A 361 -10.94 24.64 1.27
CA GLU A 361 -12.24 24.14 1.65
C GLU A 361 -12.40 22.72 1.11
N ILE A 362 -12.48 21.75 2.01
CA ILE A 362 -12.74 20.36 1.65
C ILE A 362 -14.01 19.89 2.33
N MET A 363 -14.88 19.22 1.57
CA MET A 363 -16.13 18.69 2.13
C MET A 363 -15.88 17.42 2.93
N GLN A 364 -15.03 16.52 2.43
CA GLN A 364 -14.70 15.25 3.08
C GLN A 364 -13.27 14.82 2.75
N PRO A 365 -12.59 14.14 3.68
CA PRO A 365 -11.32 13.51 3.41
C PRO A 365 -11.42 12.46 2.30
N LYS A 366 -10.47 12.51 1.36
CA LYS A 366 -10.32 11.46 0.35
C LYS A 366 -9.65 10.24 1.00
N TYR A 367 -10.08 9.04 0.61
CA TYR A 367 -9.54 7.80 1.20
C TYR A 367 -8.03 7.69 0.98
N GLY A 368 -7.30 7.32 2.03
CA GLY A 368 -5.84 7.19 2.01
C GLY A 368 -5.07 8.52 2.09
N THR A 369 -5.75 9.68 2.13
CA THR A 369 -5.11 10.98 2.38
C THR A 369 -5.29 11.42 3.83
N TYR A 370 -4.52 12.43 4.25
CA TYR A 370 -4.58 12.98 5.61
C TYR A 370 -4.84 14.48 5.55
N PRO A 371 -6.05 14.97 5.29
CA PRO A 371 -6.28 16.40 5.05
C PRO A 371 -6.50 17.19 6.34
N TYR A 372 -5.75 16.85 7.38
CA TYR A 372 -5.79 17.52 8.67
C TYR A 372 -4.53 18.37 8.84
N PHE A 373 -4.40 19.03 10.00
CA PHE A 373 -3.19 19.77 10.32
C PHE A 373 -2.95 20.91 9.32
N PHE A 374 -1.69 21.22 9.03
CA PHE A 374 -1.30 22.24 8.05
C PHE A 374 -1.47 21.81 6.58
N HIS A 375 -2.03 20.62 6.29
CA HIS A 375 -2.25 20.17 4.91
C HIS A 375 -3.29 21.02 4.17
N LEU A 376 -4.17 21.70 4.90
CA LEU A 376 -5.14 22.66 4.34
C LEU A 376 -4.49 23.96 3.87
N LEU A 377 -3.21 24.19 4.21
CA LEU A 377 -2.47 25.39 3.84
C LEU A 377 -1.30 25.11 2.91
N PHE A 378 -0.71 23.91 2.96
CA PHE A 378 0.55 23.62 2.31
C PHE A 378 0.37 23.14 0.86
N ILE A 379 0.97 23.87 -0.08
CA ILE A 379 1.05 23.55 -1.51
C ILE A 379 2.47 23.01 -1.77
N PRO A 380 2.64 21.71 -2.07
CA PRO A 380 3.95 21.14 -2.40
C PRO A 380 4.58 21.76 -3.66
N ASP A 381 5.91 21.78 -3.72
CA ASP A 381 6.62 22.25 -4.91
C ASP A 381 6.24 21.42 -6.14
N GLY A 382 5.87 22.11 -7.22
CA GLY A 382 5.41 21.49 -8.48
C GLY A 382 3.92 21.13 -8.50
N ALA A 383 3.17 21.41 -7.42
CA ALA A 383 1.72 21.29 -7.39
C ALA A 383 1.02 22.66 -7.44
N ASP A 384 -0.26 22.64 -7.81
CA ASP A 384 -1.17 23.80 -7.81
C ASP A 384 -2.21 23.72 -6.68
N LYS A 385 -2.31 22.56 -6.02
CA LYS A 385 -3.24 22.26 -4.94
C LYS A 385 -2.54 22.13 -3.60
N THR A 386 -3.27 22.41 -2.53
CA THR A 386 -2.84 22.01 -1.19
C THR A 386 -2.91 20.49 -1.02
N LEU A 387 -2.12 19.95 -0.09
CA LEU A 387 -2.16 18.52 0.26
C LEU A 387 -3.58 18.04 0.61
N ALA A 388 -4.42 18.88 1.22
CA ALA A 388 -5.77 18.51 1.58
C ALA A 388 -6.72 18.36 0.37
N GLU A 389 -6.47 19.08 -0.73
CA GLU A 389 -7.28 19.04 -1.95
C GLU A 389 -6.92 17.86 -2.87
N MET A 390 -5.72 17.30 -2.70
CA MET A 390 -5.19 16.20 -3.50
C MET A 390 -5.96 14.90 -3.32
N ASP A 391 -6.17 14.17 -4.40
CA ASP A 391 -6.57 12.76 -4.31
C ASP A 391 -5.40 11.85 -3.90
N MET A 392 -5.67 10.55 -3.74
CA MET A 392 -4.64 9.61 -3.28
C MET A 392 -3.45 9.50 -4.23
N TYR A 393 -3.68 9.60 -5.54
CA TYR A 393 -2.62 9.51 -6.55
C TYR A 393 -1.69 10.72 -6.48
N GLU A 394 -2.28 11.92 -6.41
CA GLU A 394 -1.57 13.19 -6.26
C GLU A 394 -0.84 13.25 -4.90
N TYR A 395 -1.57 12.96 -3.82
CA TYR A 395 -1.07 13.04 -2.45
C TYR A 395 0.13 12.13 -2.22
N ALA A 396 0.11 10.89 -2.75
CA ALA A 396 1.21 9.94 -2.59
C ALA A 396 2.55 10.45 -3.14
N GLN A 397 2.54 11.36 -4.12
CA GLN A 397 3.78 11.94 -4.67
C GLN A 397 4.48 12.88 -3.67
N TYR A 398 3.71 13.43 -2.71
CA TYR A 398 4.13 14.44 -1.75
C TYR A 398 3.91 13.99 -0.30
N ASP A 399 3.71 12.69 -0.09
CA ASP A 399 3.44 12.10 1.23
C ASP A 399 4.75 11.91 2.01
N TYR A 400 5.17 12.96 2.70
CA TYR A 400 6.39 12.97 3.52
C TYR A 400 6.39 11.86 4.59
N MET A 401 5.23 11.45 5.12
CA MET A 401 5.11 10.36 6.08
C MET A 401 5.39 9.01 5.40
N ARG A 402 4.83 8.79 4.20
CA ARG A 402 5.15 7.61 3.39
C ARG A 402 6.62 7.54 3.03
N ILE A 403 7.24 8.65 2.63
CA ILE A 403 8.69 8.68 2.35
C ILE A 403 9.48 8.22 3.59
N SER A 404 9.12 8.74 4.77
CA SER A 404 9.73 8.36 6.04
C SER A 404 9.57 6.87 6.34
N ILE A 405 8.35 6.34 6.22
CA ILE A 405 8.05 4.92 6.47
C ILE A 405 8.74 4.01 5.47
N VAL A 406 8.78 4.36 4.18
CA VAL A 406 9.49 3.57 3.15
C VAL A 406 10.98 3.51 3.44
N GLN A 407 11.57 4.64 3.87
CA GLN A 407 12.97 4.68 4.30
C GLN A 407 13.19 3.79 5.54
N LEU A 408 12.26 3.79 6.50
CA LEU A 408 12.31 2.90 7.67
C LEU A 408 12.24 1.42 7.27
N ILE A 409 11.30 1.04 6.39
CA ILE A 409 11.15 -0.34 5.89
C ILE A 409 12.43 -0.80 5.23
N LYS A 410 13.03 0.04 4.38
CA LYS A 410 14.33 -0.24 3.75
C LYS A 410 15.40 -0.49 4.81
N ASN A 411 15.52 0.40 5.78
CA ASN A 411 16.55 0.29 6.81
C ASN A 411 16.31 -0.91 7.76
N LEU A 412 15.05 -1.32 7.97
CA LEU A 412 14.71 -2.56 8.70
C LEU A 412 15.06 -3.82 7.92
N SER A 413 14.99 -3.77 6.58
CA SER A 413 15.29 -4.93 5.73
C SER A 413 16.76 -5.37 5.79
N ASP A 414 17.64 -4.48 6.24
CA ASP A 414 19.08 -4.72 6.40
C ASP A 414 19.42 -5.45 7.72
N PHE A 415 18.45 -5.64 8.62
CA PHE A 415 18.64 -6.35 9.89
C PHE A 415 18.41 -7.86 9.73
N GLU A 416 18.93 -8.65 10.68
CA GLU A 416 18.58 -10.06 10.82
C GLU A 416 17.05 -10.24 10.87
N PRO A 417 16.54 -11.43 10.48
CA PRO A 417 15.09 -11.66 10.37
C PRO A 417 14.37 -11.17 11.62
N LEU A 418 13.31 -10.38 11.43
CA LEU A 418 12.50 -9.90 12.54
C LEU A 418 11.95 -11.14 13.28
N GLN A 419 12.37 -11.33 14.53
CA GLN A 419 12.10 -12.55 15.29
C GLN A 419 10.69 -12.50 15.90
N ARG A 420 9.98 -13.63 15.80
CA ARG A 420 8.68 -13.93 16.44
C ARG A 420 7.57 -12.94 16.08
N GLN A 421 7.01 -13.12 14.88
CA GLN A 421 5.83 -12.40 14.43
C GLN A 421 4.61 -13.33 14.45
N TYR A 422 3.46 -12.78 14.87
CA TYR A 422 2.20 -13.49 14.84
C TYR A 422 1.82 -13.87 13.41
N THR A 423 1.23 -15.04 13.25
CA THR A 423 0.68 -15.48 11.96
C THR A 423 -0.66 -14.79 11.71
N VAL A 424 -1.12 -14.77 10.46
CA VAL A 424 -2.48 -14.30 10.13
C VAL A 424 -3.56 -15.13 10.84
N PHE A 425 -3.26 -16.38 11.21
CA PHE A 425 -4.18 -17.26 11.93
C PHE A 425 -4.33 -16.88 13.39
N ASP A 426 -3.27 -16.37 14.02
CA ASP A 426 -3.30 -15.90 15.42
C ASP A 426 -4.34 -14.77 15.61
N TYR A 427 -4.54 -13.94 14.58
CA TYR A 427 -5.57 -12.88 14.56
C TYR A 427 -7.01 -13.40 14.49
N THR A 428 -7.22 -14.59 13.94
CA THR A 428 -8.56 -15.17 13.74
C THR A 428 -9.07 -15.96 14.95
N GLU A 429 -8.17 -16.40 15.83
CA GLU A 429 -8.54 -17.12 17.05
C GLU A 429 -8.86 -16.19 18.23
N GLU A 430 -8.28 -14.98 18.29
CA GLU A 430 -8.58 -14.01 19.38
C GLU A 430 -9.94 -13.30 19.26
N ASN A 431 -10.68 -13.50 18.16
CA ASN A 431 -11.98 -12.86 17.91
C ASN A 431 -13.18 -13.83 17.91
N ASN A 432 -13.03 -15.05 18.43
CA ASN A 432 -14.14 -16.02 18.62
C ASN A 432 -14.41 -16.32 20.09
#